data_AF-A0A3C0IUW5-F1
#
_entry.id   AF-A0A3C0IUW5-F1
#
_cell.length_a   1.000
_cell.length_b   1.000
_cell.length_c   1.000
_cell.angle_alpha   90.00
_cell.angle_beta   90.00
_cell.angle_gamma   90.00
#
_symmetry.space_group_name_H-M   'P 1'
#
loop_
_entity.id
_entity.type
_entity.pdbx_description
1 polymer ?
#
loop_
_entity_poly.entity_id
_entity_poly.type
_entity_poly.pdbx_seq_one_letter_code
_entity_poly.pdbx_strand_id
1 'polypeptide(L)' 'VATVPTLFDFVRKHQMPEHQLNAGDVVVFASVGAGMNINAVCYRM' A
#
# COMPACT_ATOMS: atom_id res chain seq x y z
N VAL A 1 -8.88 2.46 10.97
CA VAL A 1 -7.72 3.09 10.27
C VAL A 1 -6.80 1.96 9.82
N ALA A 2 -6.63 1.76 8.52
CA ALA A 2 -5.67 0.78 8.00
C ALA A 2 -4.30 1.44 7.82
N THR A 3 -3.26 0.86 8.40
CA THR A 3 -1.88 1.32 8.19
C THR A 3 -1.32 0.70 6.91
N VAL A 4 -0.17 1.20 6.43
CA VAL A 4 0.50 0.68 5.23
C VAL A 4 0.64 -0.86 5.25
N PRO A 5 1.13 -1.49 6.35
CA PRO A 5 1.20 -2.96 6.41
C PRO A 5 -0.16 -3.66 6.34
N THR A 6 -1.21 -3.10 6.95
CA THR A 6 -2.55 -3.68 6.94
C THR A 6 -3.16 -3.67 5.53
N LEU A 7 -3.07 -2.53 4.81
CA LEU A 7 -3.56 -2.45 3.43
C LEU A 7 -2.80 -3.41 2.50
N PHE A 8 -1.47 -3.50 2.67
CA PHE A 8 -0.68 -4.45 1.89
C PHE A 8 -1.09 -5.90 2.14
N ASP A 9 -1.36 -6.29 3.39
CA ASP A 9 -1.87 -7.62 3.73
C ASP A 9 -3.24 -7.90 3.09
N PHE A 10 -4.15 -6.93 3.09
CA PHE A 10 -5.46 -7.08 2.47
C PHE A 10 -5.38 -7.28 0.96
N VAL A 11 -4.54 -6.51 0.26
CA VAL A 11 -4.32 -6.68 -1.18
C VAL A 11 -3.69 -8.05 -1.46
N ARG A 12 -2.66 -8.48 -0.70
CA ARG A 12 -2.04 -9.81 -0.86
C ARG A 12 -3.01 -10.96 -0.58
N LYS A 13 -3.93 -10.79 0.36
CA LYS A 13 -4.97 -11.78 0.69
C LYS A 13 -6.21 -11.70 -0.20
N HIS A 14 -6.16 -10.91 -1.27
CA HIS A 14 -7.27 -10.74 -2.23
C HIS A 14 -8.56 -10.23 -1.57
N GLN A 15 -8.44 -9.51 -0.45
CA GLN A 15 -9.55 -8.89 0.26
C GLN A 15 -9.94 -7.52 -0.34
N MET A 16 -9.14 -7.03 -1.29
CA MET A 16 -9.40 -5.83 -2.10
C MET A 16 -9.36 -6.22 -3.58
N PRO A 17 -10.44 -6.78 -4.15
CA PRO A 17 -10.44 -7.40 -5.48
C PRO A 17 -10.09 -6.44 -6.63
N GLU A 18 -10.34 -5.14 -6.43
CA GLU A 18 -9.97 -4.07 -7.37
C GLU A 18 -8.44 -3.84 -7.45
N HIS A 19 -7.67 -4.37 -6.49
CA HIS A 19 -6.23 -4.16 -6.34
C HIS A 19 -5.51 -5.51 -6.46
N GLN A 20 -4.55 -5.60 -7.38
CA GLN A 20 -3.74 -6.79 -7.61
C GLN A 20 -2.27 -6.39 -7.67
N LEU A 21 -1.40 -7.33 -7.29
CA LEU A 21 0.05 -7.13 -7.25
C LEU A 21 0.69 -8.17 -8.18
N ASN A 22 1.34 -7.69 -9.24
CA ASN A 22 2.05 -8.51 -10.21
C ASN A 22 3.55 -8.19 -10.19
N ALA A 23 4.36 -9.13 -10.67
CA ALA A 23 5.80 -8.91 -10.81
C ALA A 23 6.08 -7.77 -11.79
N GLY A 24 6.97 -6.85 -11.41
CA GLY A 24 7.29 -5.67 -12.20
C GLY A 24 6.38 -4.45 -11.97
N ASP A 25 5.29 -4.59 -11.18
CA ASP A 25 4.43 -3.45 -10.85
C ASP A 25 5.19 -2.41 -10.01
N VAL A 26 4.93 -1.13 -10.29
CA VAL A 26 5.40 -0.02 -9.46
C VAL A 26 4.31 0.33 -8.45
N VAL A 27 4.60 0.09 -7.17
CA VAL A 27 3.68 0.32 -6.06
C VAL A 27 4.16 1.54 -5.26
N VAL A 28 3.24 2.44 -4.95
CA VAL A 28 3.50 3.58 -4.05
C VAL A 28 2.85 3.29 -2.71
N PHE A 29 3.67 3.09 -1.68
CA PHE A 29 3.20 3.06 -0.30
C PHE A 29 3.17 4.49 0.23
N ALA A 30 2.02 4.93 0.73
CA ALA A 30 1.86 6.26 1.31
C ALA A 30 1.22 6.18 2.70
N SER A 31 1.68 7.02 3.62
CA SER A 31 1.10 7.19 4.95
C SER A 31 0.96 8.66 5.31
N VAL A 32 -0.11 9.01 6.01
CA VAL A 32 -0.35 10.36 6.52
C VAL A 32 -0.52 10.30 8.04
N GLY A 33 0.31 11.05 8.78
CA GLY A 33 0.24 11.16 10.23
C GLY A 33 -0.72 12.25 10.72
N ALA A 34 -0.98 12.32 12.02
CA ALA A 34 -1.91 13.26 12.65
C ALA A 34 -1.59 14.76 12.41
N GLY A 35 -0.35 15.07 12.02
CA GLY A 35 0.08 16.42 11.63
C GLY A 35 0.16 16.65 10.12
N MET A 36 -0.48 15.80 9.30
CA MET A 36 -0.39 15.81 7.83
C MET A 36 1.05 15.62 7.30
N ASN A 37 1.96 15.05 8.11
CA ASN A 37 3.25 14.57 7.61
C ASN A 37 2.99 13.36 6.70
N ILE A 38 3.50 13.43 5.47
CA ILE A 38 3.34 12.40 4.45
C ILE A 38 4.68 11.70 4.25
N ASN A 39 4.68 10.37 4.39
CA ASN A 39 5.78 9.52 3.93
C ASN A 39 5.30 8.74 2.71
N ALA A 40 6.13 8.66 1.68
CA ALA A 40 5.87 7.88 0.48
C ALA A 40 7.13 7.12 0.04
N VAL A 41 6.96 5.84 -0.30
CA VAL A 41 8.03 4.98 -0.81
C VAL A 41 7.54 4.30 -2.08
N CYS A 42 8.30 4.46 -3.17
CA CYS A 42 8.08 3.73 -4.41
C CYS A 42 8.85 2.41 -4.36
N TYR A 43 8.17 1.31 -4.68
CA TYR A 43 8.75 -0.03 -4.74
C TYR A 43 8.36 -0.71 -6.05
N ARG A 44 9.26 -1.53 -6.59
CA ARG A 44 8.97 -2.38 -7.74
C ARG A 44 8.93 -3.83 -7.27
N MET A 45 7.78 -4.49 -7.47
CA MET A 45 7.52 -5.86 -7.05
C MET A 45 8.32 -6.91 -7.83
#